data_AF-A0A0F9DJA8-F1
#
_entry.id   AF-A0A0F9DJA8-F1
#
_cell.length_a   1.000
_cell.length_b   1.000
_cell.length_c   1.000
_cell.angle_alpha   90.00
_cell.angle_beta   90.00
_cell.angle_gamma   90.00
#
_symmetry.space_group_name_H-M   'P 1'
#
loop_
_entity.id
_entity.type
_entity.pdbx_description
1 polymer ?
#
loop_
_entity_poly.entity_id
_entity_poly.type
_entity_poly.pdbx_seq_one_letter_code
_entity_poly.pdbx_strand_id
1 'polypeptide(L)' 'NMTPEETPNGHSHMQAWLLGSNQIIPILAGQMCTGTWQRLFLVELDSPRDREVVVMVWGVAPPDAHHKEV' A
#
# COMPACT_ATOMS: atom_id res chain seq x y z
N ASN A 1 -22.17 -22.84 7.86
CA ASN A 1 -23.03 -21.69 7.54
C ASN A 1 -22.32 -20.86 6.48
N MET A 2 -22.32 -21.36 5.25
CA MET A 2 -21.80 -20.68 4.06
C MET A 2 -22.78 -20.98 2.93
N THR A 3 -23.03 -20.03 2.04
CA THR A 3 -23.84 -20.30 0.84
C THR A 3 -22.95 -20.91 -0.27
N PRO A 4 -23.53 -21.61 -1.25
CA PRO A 4 -22.76 -22.21 -2.36
C PRO A 4 -21.91 -21.22 -3.17
N GLU A 5 -22.28 -19.93 -3.14
CA GLU A 5 -21.60 -18.85 -3.86
C GLU A 5 -20.49 -18.17 -3.04
N GLU A 6 -20.33 -18.55 -1.76
CA GLU A 6 -19.39 -17.91 -0.84
C GLU A 6 -18.03 -18.62 -0.84
N THR A 7 -16.94 -17.84 -0.89
CA THR A 7 -15.57 -18.36 -0.80
C THR A 7 -15.10 -18.43 0.65
N PRO A 8 -14.48 -19.53 1.10
CA PRO A 8 -14.03 -19.66 2.49
C PRO A 8 -12.74 -18.86 2.73
N ASN A 9 -12.87 -17.55 2.94
CA ASN A 9 -11.73 -16.62 3.05
C ASN A 9 -11.57 -16.00 4.45
N GLY A 10 -12.25 -16.49 5.48
CA GLY A 10 -12.14 -15.92 6.83
C GLY A 10 -10.71 -15.85 7.38
N HIS A 11 -9.83 -16.77 6.97
CA HIS A 11 -8.41 -16.72 7.34
C HIS A 11 -7.68 -15.50 6.74
N SER A 12 -8.04 -15.08 5.52
CA SER A 12 -7.39 -13.97 4.83
C SER A 12 -7.70 -12.65 5.52
N HIS A 13 -8.93 -12.50 6.03
CA HIS A 13 -9.34 -11.36 6.84
C HIS A 13 -8.51 -11.24 8.12
N MET A 14 -8.29 -12.33 8.86
CA MET A 14 -7.47 -12.31 10.07
C MET A 14 -6.00 -11.98 9.78
N GLN A 15 -5.45 -12.53 8.69
CA GLN A 15 -4.09 -12.25 8.25
C GLN A 15 -3.92 -10.79 7.81
N ALA A 16 -4.86 -10.25 7.04
CA ALA A 16 -4.86 -8.86 6.60
C ALA A 16 -4.96 -7.88 7.79
N TRP A 17 -5.76 -8.23 8.81
CA TRP A 17 -5.84 -7.45 10.04
C TRP A 17 -4.50 -7.43 10.79
N LEU A 18 -3.82 -8.57 10.87
CA LEU A 18 -2.51 -8.66 11.54
C LEU A 18 -1.39 -7.90 10.79
N LEU A 19 -1.35 -7.99 9.47
CA LEU A 19 -0.31 -7.35 8.65
C LEU A 19 -0.56 -5.85 8.44
N GLY A 20 -1.82 -5.42 8.53
CA GLY A 20 -2.25 -4.07 8.15
C GLY A 20 -2.41 -3.89 6.65
N SER A 21 -3.25 -2.94 6.25
CA SER A 21 -3.60 -2.68 4.84
C SER A 21 -3.00 -1.39 4.27
N ASN A 22 -2.23 -0.64 5.05
CA ASN A 22 -1.58 0.59 4.61
C ASN A 22 -0.20 0.76 5.25
N GLN A 23 0.64 1.61 4.63
CA GLN A 23 1.93 2.02 5.17
C GLN A 23 2.14 3.51 4.89
N ILE A 24 2.73 4.22 5.84
CA ILE A 24 3.10 5.64 5.70
C ILE A 24 4.62 5.70 5.53
N ILE A 25 5.07 6.29 4.43
CA ILE A 25 6.50 6.43 4.11
C ILE A 25 6.86 7.91 4.13
N PRO A 26 7.82 8.35 4.96
CA PRO A 26 8.31 9.72 4.91
C PRO A 26 9.04 9.97 3.59
N ILE A 27 8.88 11.19 3.04
CA ILE A 27 9.60 11.64 1.85
C ILE A 27 10.45 12.85 2.24
N LEU A 28 11.75 12.79 1.99
CA LEU A 28 12.69 13.89 2.23
C LEU A 28 13.51 14.12 0.97
N ALA A 29 13.62 15.39 0.56
CA ALA A 29 14.34 15.78 -0.68
C ALA A 29 13.92 14.96 -1.92
N GLY A 30 12.63 14.64 -2.03
CA GLY A 30 12.06 13.87 -3.15
C GLY A 30 12.36 12.37 -3.12
N GLN A 31 12.96 11.84 -2.05
CA GLN A 31 13.27 10.41 -1.91
C GLN A 31 12.44 9.77 -0.79
N MET A 32 12.00 8.53 -1.01
CA MET A 32 11.38 7.71 0.03
C MET A 32 12.41 7.36 1.10
N CYS A 33 12.12 7.70 2.35
CA CYS A 33 12.99 7.43 3.50
C CYS A 33 12.79 6.00 4.01
N THR A 34 13.32 5.03 3.27
CA THR A 34 13.35 3.62 3.70
C THR A 34 14.76 3.23 4.17
N GLY A 35 14.85 2.45 5.25
CA GLY A 35 16.11 1.83 5.66
C GLY A 35 16.64 0.83 4.63
N THR A 36 17.94 0.50 4.71
CA THR A 36 18.66 -0.36 3.75
C THR A 36 17.92 -1.65 3.39
N TRP A 37 17.25 -2.25 4.38
CA TRP A 37 16.57 -3.54 4.25
C TRP A 37 15.03 -3.43 4.21
N GLN A 38 14.47 -2.23 4.32
CA GLN A 38 13.03 -2.03 4.25
C GLN A 38 12.55 -2.12 2.80
N ARG A 39 11.46 -2.84 2.59
CA ARG A 39 10.80 -3.01 1.30
C ARG A 39 9.29 -2.92 1.50
N LEU A 40 8.60 -2.47 0.46
CA LEU A 40 7.15 -2.49 0.41
C LEU A 40 6.69 -3.70 -0.38
N PHE A 41 5.73 -4.42 0.19
CA PHE A 41 5.14 -5.60 -0.42
C PHE A 41 3.63 -5.41 -0.49
N LEU A 42 3.06 -5.76 -1.65
CA LEU A 42 1.65 -6.13 -1.74
C LEU A 42 1.56 -7.64 -1.46
N VAL A 43 0.85 -8.02 -0.41
CA VAL A 43 0.67 -9.42 -0.01
C VAL A 43 -0.76 -9.84 -0.35
N GLU A 44 -0.90 -10.74 -1.33
CA GLU A 44 -2.19 -11.36 -1.67
C GLU A 44 -2.51 -12.51 -0.70
N LEU A 45 -3.73 -12.54 -0.17
CA LEU A 45 -4.16 -13.49 0.87
C LEU A 45 -5.47 -14.21 0.54
N ASP A 46 -6.19 -13.80 -0.51
CA ASP A 46 -7.52 -14.29 -0.88
C ASP A 46 -7.64 -14.55 -2.40
N SER A 47 -6.85 -15.52 -2.86
CA SER A 47 -6.81 -16.02 -4.25
C SER A 47 -6.37 -14.99 -5.30
N PRO A 48 -5.98 -15.40 -6.52
CA PRO A 48 -5.63 -14.48 -7.59
C PRO A 48 -6.87 -13.66 -8.01
N ARG A 49 -6.85 -12.37 -7.71
CA ARG A 49 -7.90 -11.41 -8.09
C ARG A 49 -7.22 -10.11 -8.51
N ASP A 50 -7.92 -9.27 -9.26
CA ASP A 50 -7.45 -7.92 -9.54
C ASP A 50 -7.46 -7.10 -8.24
N ARG A 51 -6.30 -6.52 -7.92
CA ARG A 51 -6.10 -5.68 -6.73
C ARG A 51 -5.70 -4.29 -7.13
N GLU A 52 -6.19 -3.32 -6.38
CA GLU A 52 -5.86 -1.91 -6.53
C GLU A 52 -5.03 -1.44 -5.34
N VAL A 53 -3.98 -0.65 -5.61
CA VAL A 53 -3.18 0.03 -4.58
C VAL A 53 -3.30 1.52 -4.80
N VAL A 54 -3.84 2.23 -3.82
CA VAL A 54 -3.95 3.69 -3.86
C VAL A 54 -2.74 4.31 -3.17
N VAL A 55 -2.06 5.23 -3.87
CA VAL A 55 -0.94 5.99 -3.32
C VAL A 55 -1.34 7.46 -3.24
N MET A 56 -1.32 8.00 -2.03
CA MET A 56 -1.58 9.41 -1.76
C MET A 56 -0.29 10.09 -1.31
N VAL A 57 0.15 11.10 -2.05
CA VAL A 57 1.34 11.90 -1.74
C VAL A 57 0.91 13.32 -1.44
N TRP A 58 1.36 13.87 -0.32
CA TRP A 58 1.09 15.23 0.10
C TRP A 58 2.33 15.80 0.83
N GLY A 59 2.53 17.11 0.70
CA GLY A 59 3.70 17.79 1.26
C GLY A 59 3.94 19.15 0.61
N VAL A 60 5.07 19.77 0.95
CA VAL A 60 5.51 21.03 0.33
C VAL A 60 6.55 20.76 -0.76
N ALA A 61 6.45 21.48 -1.87
CA ALA A 61 7.48 21.47 -2.88
C ALA A 61 8.76 22.17 -2.35
N PRO A 62 9.96 21.71 -2.74
CA PRO A 62 11.19 22.46 -2.50
C PRO A 62 11.08 23.89 -3.06
N PRO A 63 11.68 24.91 -2.41
CA PRO A 63 11.58 26.31 -2.84
C PRO A 63 12.04 26.57 -4.28
N ASP A 64 12.88 25.68 -4.82
CA ASP A 64 13.53 25.72 -6.13
C ASP A 64 12.91 24.76 -7.15
N ALA A 65 11.85 24.03 -6.79
CA ALA A 65 11.07 23.21 -7.70
C ALA A 65 10.19 24.11 -8.59
N HIS A 66 10.83 24.84 -9.51
CA HIS A 66 10.10 25.53 -10.57
C HIS A 66 9.30 24.51 -11.36
N HIS A 67 7.99 24.75 -11.35
CA HIS A 67 6.93 24.12 -12.10
C HIS A 67 7.43 23.63 -13.48
N LYS A 68 7.61 22.32 -13.64
CA LYS A 68 7.47 21.71 -14.96
C LYS A 68 5.99 21.37 -15.09
N GLU A 69 5.26 22.30 -15.71
CA GLU A 69 3.91 22.04 -16.22
C GLU A 69 3.95 20.78 -17.10
N VAL A 70 2.94 19.94 -16.89
CA VAL A 70 2.60 18.81 -17.75
C VAL A 70 1.69 19.32 -18.85
#